data_AF-A0A9D9U633-F1
#
_entry.id   AF-A0A9D9U633-F1
#
_cell.length_a   1.000
_cell.length_b   1.000
_cell.length_c   1.000
_cell.angle_alpha   90.00
_cell.angle_beta   90.00
_cell.angle_gamma   90.00
#
_symmetry.space_group_name_H-M   'P 1'
#
loop_
_entity.id
_entity.type
_entity.pdbx_description
1 polymer ?
#
loop_
_entity_poly.entity_id
_entity_poly.type
_entity_poly.pdbx_seq_one_letter_code
_entity_poly.pdbx_strand_id
1 'polypeptide(L)'
;NRYRQKNDLAYSYEVIKKSKLIRFFKSTGYEFYNYSIFDFKGQPAAMNLGLLPAKTKLITSQTFLSRVNRDLSYHLVTFLKSKKEIRKRVYSNKVNNEQSYRSTIEISKKKSPKPKFVYTHLEMPHYPYYYDKNGKEQPFEKLEEDYQVHKPAYIEYLQYSNAKLLELIDHILKNSKEPPIIILMGDHGFRHFTEKVEDKYHFLNLTSIHLPGKNYENINDSMSGVNLFRVILNRQFKQNLPYLKDSTSYLND
;
A
#
# COMPACT_ATOMS: atom_id res chain seq x y z
N ASN A 1 -15.78 13.17 -9.93
CA ASN A 1 -14.87 13.13 -8.77
C ASN A 1 -15.63 13.48 -7.51
N ARG A 2 -15.49 12.69 -6.43
CA ARG A 2 -16.01 13.04 -5.09
C ARG A 2 -14.83 13.40 -4.19
N TYR A 3 -14.96 14.48 -3.43
CA TYR A 3 -14.04 14.80 -2.34
C TYR A 3 -14.56 14.19 -1.05
N ARG A 4 -13.69 13.49 -0.34
CA ARG A 4 -13.98 12.80 0.91
C ARG A 4 -13.26 13.53 2.03
N GLN A 5 -13.94 13.68 3.16
CA GLN A 5 -13.44 14.42 4.31
C GLN A 5 -12.83 13.47 5.35
N LYS A 6 -12.23 14.03 6.40
CA LYS A 6 -11.65 13.27 7.53
C LYS A 6 -12.55 12.18 8.12
N ASN A 7 -13.87 12.40 8.18
CA ASN A 7 -14.82 11.39 8.65
C ASN A 7 -14.91 10.19 7.69
N ASP A 8 -14.80 10.42 6.38
CA ASP A 8 -14.74 9.35 5.38
C ASP A 8 -13.42 8.56 5.47
N LEU A 9 -12.31 9.23 5.83
CA LEU A 9 -11.04 8.54 6.07
C LEU A 9 -11.12 7.65 7.32
N ALA A 10 -11.67 8.16 8.42
CA ALA A 10 -11.92 7.36 9.62
C ALA A 10 -12.78 6.13 9.32
N TYR A 11 -13.85 6.34 8.56
CA TYR A 11 -14.69 5.26 8.06
C TYR A 11 -13.90 4.26 7.21
N SER A 12 -12.98 4.72 6.37
CA SER A 12 -12.15 3.85 5.53
C SER A 12 -11.25 2.94 6.36
N TYR A 13 -10.59 3.47 7.40
CA TYR A 13 -9.82 2.64 8.35
C TYR A 13 -10.70 1.61 9.07
N GLU A 14 -11.90 1.99 9.50
CA GLU A 14 -12.84 1.06 10.14
C GLU A 14 -13.30 -0.05 9.18
N VAL A 15 -13.55 0.27 7.92
CA VAL A 15 -13.92 -0.71 6.89
C VAL A 15 -12.75 -1.64 6.56
N ILE A 16 -11.52 -1.14 6.48
CA ILE A 16 -10.31 -1.96 6.31
C ILE A 16 -10.17 -2.92 7.51
N LYS A 17 -10.26 -2.39 8.73
CA LYS A 17 -10.17 -3.18 9.97
C LYS A 17 -11.20 -4.30 10.02
N LYS A 18 -12.42 -4.04 9.52
CA LYS A 18 -13.56 -4.98 9.49
C LYS A 18 -13.79 -5.60 8.10
N SER A 19 -12.75 -5.68 7.27
CA SER A 19 -12.83 -6.08 5.87
C SER A 19 -13.66 -7.36 5.65
N LYS A 20 -14.68 -7.23 4.80
CA LYS A 20 -15.53 -8.36 4.37
C LYS A 20 -14.74 -9.41 3.58
N LEU A 21 -13.76 -8.97 2.81
CA LEU A 21 -12.88 -9.84 2.02
C LEU A 21 -12.06 -10.77 2.92
N ILE A 22 -11.43 -10.22 3.98
CA ILE A 22 -10.64 -11.03 4.92
C ILE A 22 -11.54 -12.01 5.68
N ARG A 23 -12.75 -11.58 6.07
CA ARG A 23 -13.73 -12.47 6.71
C ARG A 23 -14.12 -13.63 5.80
N PHE A 24 -14.38 -13.36 4.52
CA PHE A 24 -14.68 -14.37 3.52
C PHE A 24 -13.55 -15.41 3.44
N PHE A 25 -12.31 -14.97 3.19
CA PHE A 25 -11.16 -15.87 3.09
C PHE A 25 -10.94 -16.70 4.37
N LYS A 26 -11.04 -16.08 5.55
CA LYS A 26 -10.95 -16.81 6.81
C LYS A 26 -12.05 -17.87 6.95
N SER A 27 -13.29 -17.57 6.54
CA SER A 27 -14.40 -18.52 6.58
C SER A 27 -14.26 -19.68 5.60
N THR A 28 -13.50 -19.50 4.52
CA THR A 28 -13.18 -20.56 3.54
C THR A 28 -11.87 -21.29 3.86
N GLY A 29 -11.32 -21.11 5.07
CA GLY A 29 -10.16 -21.84 5.56
C GLY A 29 -8.80 -21.21 5.23
N TYR A 30 -8.76 -20.01 4.65
CA TYR A 30 -7.50 -19.32 4.38
C TYR A 30 -6.86 -18.76 5.66
N GLU A 31 -5.54 -18.85 5.72
CA GLU A 31 -4.72 -18.11 6.66
C GLU A 31 -4.41 -16.72 6.08
N PHE A 32 -4.71 -15.67 6.84
CA PHE A 32 -4.37 -14.30 6.46
C PHE A 32 -2.98 -13.94 6.97
N TYR A 33 -2.18 -13.24 6.15
CA TYR A 33 -0.90 -12.66 6.53
C TYR A 33 -0.88 -11.19 6.11
N ASN A 34 -0.80 -10.29 7.09
CA ASN A 34 -0.79 -8.85 6.89
C ASN A 34 0.65 -8.28 6.94
N TYR A 35 1.20 -7.90 5.79
CA TYR A 35 2.45 -7.16 5.64
C TYR A 35 2.19 -5.74 5.12
N SER A 36 1.20 -5.09 5.71
CA SER A 36 0.82 -3.71 5.36
C SER A 36 0.93 -2.75 6.53
N ILE A 37 0.76 -1.48 6.20
CA ILE A 37 0.62 -0.37 7.14
C ILE A 37 -0.78 -0.29 7.78
N PHE A 38 -1.72 -1.15 7.42
CA PHE A 38 -3.10 -1.10 7.89
C PHE A 38 -3.39 -2.13 8.99
N ASP A 39 -4.22 -1.74 9.95
CA ASP A 39 -4.71 -2.64 10.99
C ASP A 39 -5.92 -3.44 10.49
N PHE A 40 -5.87 -4.76 10.67
CA PHE A 40 -7.00 -5.67 10.43
C PHE A 40 -7.44 -6.32 11.75
N LYS A 41 -8.72 -6.71 11.84
CA LYS A 41 -9.24 -7.40 13.03
C LYS A 41 -8.44 -8.68 13.32
N GLY A 42 -7.74 -8.68 14.45
CA GLY A 42 -6.89 -9.78 14.92
C GLY A 42 -5.52 -9.87 14.22
N GLN A 43 -5.17 -8.94 13.35
CA GLN A 43 -3.85 -8.83 12.72
C GLN A 43 -3.48 -7.35 12.53
N PRO A 44 -2.77 -6.74 13.49
CA PRO A 44 -2.36 -5.33 13.40
C PRO A 44 -1.41 -5.09 12.21
N ALA A 45 -1.18 -3.83 11.88
CA ALA A 45 -0.18 -3.43 10.89
C ALA A 45 1.19 -4.00 11.28
N ALA A 46 1.84 -4.70 10.35
CA ALA A 46 3.17 -5.27 10.57
C ALA A 46 4.29 -4.23 10.39
N MET A 47 3.96 -3.11 9.74
CA MET A 47 4.89 -2.03 9.45
C MET A 47 4.56 -0.82 10.30
N ASN A 48 5.60 -0.07 10.66
CA ASN A 48 5.41 1.21 11.31
C ASN A 48 4.96 2.18 10.24
N LEU A 49 3.70 2.61 10.25
CA LEU A 49 3.40 3.97 9.84
C LEU A 49 4.46 4.82 10.55
N GLY A 50 5.23 5.66 9.86
CA GLY A 50 6.03 6.66 10.55
C GLY A 50 5.14 7.50 11.49
N LEU A 51 5.60 8.65 11.97
CA LEU A 51 4.68 9.61 12.60
C LEU A 51 3.67 10.23 11.59
N LEU A 52 3.16 9.44 10.65
CA LEU A 52 1.89 9.69 9.99
C LEU A 52 0.79 9.69 11.06
N PRO A 53 -0.04 10.73 11.09
CA PRO A 53 -1.04 10.93 12.12
C PRO A 53 -2.15 9.87 12.10
N ALA A 54 -2.15 8.88 11.21
CA ALA A 54 -3.21 7.87 11.15
C ALA A 54 -3.38 7.10 12.48
N LYS A 55 -2.28 6.69 13.15
CA LYS A 55 -2.37 6.02 14.46
C LYS A 55 -2.62 6.99 15.63
N THR A 56 -2.29 8.28 15.49
CA THR A 56 -2.32 9.28 16.58
C THR A 56 -3.38 10.39 16.44
N LYS A 57 -4.10 10.50 15.31
CA LYS A 57 -5.30 11.34 15.14
C LYS A 57 -6.58 10.55 15.44
N LEU A 58 -6.59 9.23 15.19
CA LEU A 58 -7.82 8.42 15.20
C LEU A 58 -8.14 7.74 16.53
N ILE A 59 -7.14 7.41 17.37
CA ILE A 59 -7.38 6.67 18.62
C ILE A 59 -7.13 7.52 19.88
N THR A 60 -6.27 8.55 19.84
CA THR A 60 -5.86 9.30 21.05
C THR A 60 -6.56 10.65 21.24
N SER A 61 -7.68 10.91 20.57
CA SER A 61 -8.34 12.23 20.61
C SER A 61 -9.22 12.49 21.84
N GLN A 62 -9.38 11.55 22.78
CA GLN A 62 -10.40 11.67 23.85
C GLN A 62 -9.91 12.15 25.23
N THR A 63 -8.61 12.39 25.45
CA THR A 63 -8.16 13.03 26.71
C THR A 63 -7.37 14.30 26.42
N PHE A 64 -7.78 15.40 27.06
CA PHE A 64 -7.18 16.74 26.94
C PHE A 64 -5.64 16.71 27.14
N LEU A 65 -5.16 15.91 28.10
CA LEU A 65 -3.73 15.74 28.40
C LEU A 65 -2.93 15.07 27.27
N SER A 66 -3.53 14.14 26.52
CA SER A 66 -2.86 13.51 25.37
C SER A 66 -2.67 14.51 24.22
N ARG A 67 -3.59 15.46 24.04
CA ARG A 67 -3.47 16.54 23.05
C ARG A 67 -2.37 17.52 23.42
N VAL A 68 -2.30 17.93 24.69
CA VAL A 68 -1.27 18.84 25.20
C VAL A 68 0.12 18.22 25.12
N ASN A 69 0.29 16.97 25.54
CA ASN A 69 1.60 16.31 25.52
C ASN A 69 2.07 15.99 24.08
N ARG A 70 1.14 15.67 23.17
CA ARG A 70 1.42 15.46 21.74
C ARG A 70 1.82 16.76 21.04
N ASP A 71 1.08 17.85 21.26
CA ASP A 71 1.38 19.11 20.57
C ASP A 71 2.67 19.71 21.13
N LEU A 72 2.96 19.59 22.43
CA LEU A 72 4.24 19.98 23.02
C LEU A 72 5.42 19.13 22.49
N SER A 73 5.31 17.80 22.45
CA SER A 73 6.40 16.94 21.95
C SER A 73 6.59 17.03 20.43
N TYR A 74 5.51 17.15 19.67
CA TYR A 74 5.54 17.42 18.23
C TYR A 74 6.16 18.79 17.95
N HIS A 75 5.76 19.83 18.67
CA HIS A 75 6.38 21.15 18.57
C HIS A 75 7.83 21.12 19.03
N LEU A 76 8.22 20.39 20.09
CA LEU A 76 9.62 20.30 20.51
C LEU A 76 10.50 19.61 19.46
N VAL A 77 10.04 18.50 18.87
CA VAL A 77 10.80 17.74 17.87
C VAL A 77 10.88 18.49 16.54
N THR A 78 9.81 19.17 16.13
CA THR A 78 9.78 20.00 14.91
C THR A 78 10.54 21.33 15.10
N PHE A 79 10.51 21.91 16.30
CA PHE A 79 11.25 23.13 16.66
C PHE A 79 12.76 22.87 16.80
N LEU A 80 13.16 21.72 17.38
CA LEU A 80 14.57 21.38 17.58
C LEU A 80 15.25 20.77 16.33
N LYS A 81 14.51 20.51 15.23
CA LYS A 81 15.03 19.95 13.95
C LYS A 81 16.10 18.88 14.15
N SER A 82 15.87 17.92 15.05
CA SER A 82 16.85 16.87 15.33
C SER A 82 17.15 16.10 14.05
N LYS A 83 18.37 16.26 13.51
CA LYS A 83 18.82 15.58 12.28
C LYS A 83 18.63 14.07 12.37
N LYS A 84 18.74 13.50 13.58
CA LYS A 84 18.53 12.08 13.85
C LYS A 84 17.07 11.65 13.65
N GLU A 85 16.11 12.41 14.15
CA GLU A 85 14.68 12.09 14.00
C GLU A 85 14.20 12.31 12.56
N ILE A 86 14.71 13.36 11.89
CA ILE A 86 14.45 13.58 10.46
C ILE A 86 14.98 12.40 9.65
N ARG A 87 16.24 11.99 9.86
CA ARG A 87 16.81 10.80 9.22
C ARG A 87 15.96 9.55 9.49
N LYS A 88 15.61 9.28 10.74
CA LYS A 88 14.79 8.12 11.10
C LYS A 88 13.44 8.12 10.37
N ARG A 89 12.80 9.29 10.22
CA ARG A 89 11.54 9.44 9.49
C ARG A 89 11.73 9.24 7.99
N VAL A 90 12.75 9.86 7.40
CA VAL A 90 13.05 9.70 5.97
C VAL A 90 13.30 8.23 5.65
N TYR A 91 14.01 7.48 6.48
CA TYR A 91 14.30 6.06 6.19
C TYR A 91 13.22 5.07 6.66
N SER A 92 12.13 5.49 7.32
CA SER A 92 11.14 4.54 7.83
C SER A 92 10.46 3.74 6.72
N ASN A 93 10.15 4.39 5.59
CA ASN A 93 9.44 3.73 4.50
C ASN A 93 10.36 2.75 3.76
N LYS A 94 11.67 3.06 3.66
CA LYS A 94 12.69 2.12 3.18
C LYS A 94 12.72 0.85 4.04
N VAL A 95 12.78 1.01 5.37
CA VAL A 95 12.77 -0.13 6.31
C VAL A 95 11.47 -0.94 6.20
N ASN A 96 10.32 -0.27 6.11
CA ASN A 96 9.03 -0.95 5.89
C ASN A 96 9.02 -1.74 4.58
N ASN A 97 9.51 -1.15 3.49
CA ASN A 97 9.61 -1.80 2.19
C ASN A 97 10.48 -3.06 2.26
N GLU A 98 11.67 -2.96 2.84
CA GLU A 98 12.59 -4.10 3.01
C GLU A 98 11.95 -5.21 3.87
N GLN A 99 11.28 -4.83 4.96
CA GLN A 99 10.63 -5.78 5.86
C GLN A 99 9.42 -6.47 5.19
N SER A 100 8.54 -5.72 4.52
CA SER A 100 7.40 -6.24 3.76
C SER A 100 7.86 -7.16 2.64
N TYR A 101 8.88 -6.76 1.88
CA TYR A 101 9.47 -7.53 0.80
C TYR A 101 10.01 -8.88 1.31
N ARG A 102 10.88 -8.84 2.34
CA ARG A 102 11.45 -10.04 2.94
C ARG A 102 10.37 -10.95 3.52
N SER A 103 9.39 -10.39 4.24
CA SER A 103 8.31 -11.18 4.85
C SER A 103 7.47 -11.90 3.78
N THR A 104 7.27 -11.26 2.62
CA THR A 104 6.56 -11.85 1.49
C THR A 104 7.34 -13.02 0.87
N ILE A 105 8.67 -12.89 0.74
CA ILE A 105 9.52 -13.99 0.29
C ILE A 105 9.51 -15.15 1.30
N GLU A 106 9.61 -14.86 2.59
CA GLU A 106 9.64 -15.91 3.60
C GLU A 106 8.30 -16.64 3.70
N ILE A 107 7.17 -15.93 3.60
CA ILE A 107 5.87 -16.60 3.62
C ILE A 107 5.62 -17.42 2.34
N SER A 108 6.18 -17.03 1.19
CA SER A 108 6.00 -17.79 -0.05
C SER A 108 6.67 -19.17 0.06
N LYS A 109 7.82 -19.26 0.72
CA LYS A 109 8.55 -20.51 1.02
C LYS A 109 7.85 -21.40 2.06
N LYS A 110 7.08 -20.81 2.99
CA LYS A 110 6.44 -21.55 4.08
C LYS A 110 5.35 -22.49 3.54
N LYS A 111 5.53 -23.80 3.72
CA LYS A 111 4.51 -24.82 3.45
C LYS A 111 3.41 -24.74 4.52
N SER A 112 2.15 -24.81 4.10
CA SER A 112 0.99 -24.87 4.98
C SER A 112 -0.06 -25.79 4.35
N PRO A 113 -0.79 -26.61 5.15
CA PRO A 113 -1.92 -27.37 4.65
C PRO A 113 -3.12 -26.46 4.33
N LYS A 114 -3.12 -25.21 4.81
CA LYS A 114 -4.17 -24.22 4.55
C LYS A 114 -3.74 -23.25 3.44
N PRO A 115 -4.67 -22.80 2.58
CA PRO A 115 -4.35 -21.77 1.60
C PRO A 115 -4.03 -20.44 2.30
N LYS A 116 -3.20 -19.61 1.67
CA LYS A 116 -2.71 -18.35 2.24
C LYS A 116 -3.31 -17.17 1.49
N PHE A 117 -3.82 -16.18 2.21
CA PHE A 117 -4.11 -14.85 1.67
C PHE A 117 -3.06 -13.89 2.24
N VAL A 118 -2.18 -13.38 1.38
CA VAL A 118 -1.08 -12.50 1.77
C VAL A 118 -1.35 -11.10 1.23
N TYR A 119 -1.33 -10.10 2.10
CA TYR A 119 -1.41 -8.70 1.69
C TYR A 119 -0.10 -7.98 2.02
N THR A 120 0.61 -7.58 0.99
CA THR A 120 1.89 -6.86 1.11
C THR A 120 1.70 -5.44 0.60
N HIS A 121 2.04 -4.46 1.42
CA HIS A 121 2.07 -3.05 1.03
C HIS A 121 3.53 -2.63 0.91
N LEU A 122 3.93 -2.24 -0.30
CA LEU A 122 5.20 -1.59 -0.58
C LEU A 122 4.89 -0.13 -0.92
N GLU A 123 5.50 0.80 -0.22
CA GLU A 123 5.42 2.25 -0.49
C GLU A 123 6.26 2.63 -1.72
N MET A 124 6.59 1.68 -2.60
CA MET A 124 7.35 1.93 -3.82
C MET A 124 6.38 2.22 -4.98
N PRO A 125 6.66 3.19 -5.87
CA PRO A 125 7.82 4.09 -5.92
C PRO A 125 7.54 5.46 -5.25
N HIS A 126 6.85 5.51 -4.11
CA HIS A 126 6.57 6.76 -3.40
C HIS A 126 7.88 7.42 -2.96
N TYR A 127 7.89 8.76 -2.93
CA TYR A 127 8.98 9.54 -2.36
C TYR A 127 9.15 9.21 -0.85
N PRO A 128 10.35 9.26 -0.24
CA PRO A 128 11.67 9.53 -0.82
C PRO A 128 12.18 8.52 -1.85
N TYR A 129 12.93 9.00 -2.84
CA TYR A 129 13.50 8.17 -3.92
C TYR A 129 14.84 7.57 -3.48
N TYR A 130 14.79 6.46 -2.73
CA TYR A 130 15.98 5.92 -2.04
C TYR A 130 17.08 5.38 -2.95
N TYR A 131 16.74 4.95 -4.17
CA TYR A 131 17.67 4.26 -5.06
C TYR A 131 17.62 4.85 -6.46
N ASP A 132 18.77 4.85 -7.15
CA ASP A 132 18.81 5.00 -8.60
C ASP A 132 18.36 3.71 -9.32
N LYS A 133 18.29 3.75 -10.66
CA LYS A 133 17.84 2.62 -11.49
C LYS A 133 18.71 1.36 -11.35
N ASN A 134 19.96 1.50 -10.90
CA ASN A 134 20.91 0.40 -10.72
C ASN A 134 20.90 -0.13 -9.27
N GLY A 135 20.07 0.43 -8.40
CA GLY A 135 20.02 0.06 -6.99
C GLY A 135 21.10 0.70 -6.12
N LYS A 136 21.76 1.76 -6.60
CA LYS A 136 22.66 2.55 -5.75
C LYS A 136 21.83 3.50 -4.88
N GLU A 137 22.10 3.50 -3.57
CA GLU A 137 21.41 4.41 -2.66
C GLU A 137 21.72 5.88 -2.97
N GLN A 138 20.68 6.73 -2.95
CA GLN A 138 20.81 8.17 -3.09
C GLN A 138 21.33 8.78 -1.79
N PRO A 139 22.17 9.83 -1.86
CA PRO A 139 22.61 10.56 -0.68
C PRO A 139 21.42 11.25 0.02
N PHE A 140 21.55 11.50 1.33
CA PHE A 140 20.44 11.96 2.17
C PHE A 140 19.83 13.29 1.69
N GLU A 141 20.65 14.16 1.11
CA GLU A 141 20.25 15.48 0.58
C GLU A 141 19.26 15.35 -0.59
N LYS A 142 19.24 14.20 -1.28
CA LYS A 142 18.25 13.89 -2.34
C LYS A 142 16.98 13.20 -1.81
N LEU A 143 16.89 13.01 -0.49
CA LEU A 143 15.75 12.42 0.21
C LEU A 143 14.99 13.46 1.03
N GLU A 144 15.22 14.76 0.78
CA GLU A 144 14.52 15.90 1.40
C GLU A 144 13.27 16.29 0.57
N GLU A 145 12.28 16.95 1.19
CA GLU A 145 10.90 17.05 0.65
C GLU A 145 10.82 17.75 -0.72
N ASP A 146 11.75 18.67 -0.99
CA ASP A 146 11.89 19.38 -2.26
C ASP A 146 12.19 18.45 -3.45
N TYR A 147 12.79 17.28 -3.21
CA TYR A 147 13.08 16.29 -4.25
C TYR A 147 11.84 15.52 -4.75
N GLN A 148 10.66 15.65 -4.12
CA GLN A 148 9.44 14.93 -4.52
C GLN A 148 8.96 15.26 -5.94
N VAL A 149 9.30 16.44 -6.47
CA VAL A 149 8.96 16.83 -7.86
C VAL A 149 10.07 16.51 -8.86
N HIS A 150 11.18 15.93 -8.40
CA HIS A 150 12.36 15.68 -9.22
C HIS A 150 12.16 14.48 -10.16
N LYS A 151 11.58 14.75 -11.34
CA LYS A 151 11.19 13.76 -12.35
C LYS A 151 12.28 12.72 -12.68
N PRO A 152 13.58 13.08 -12.90
CA PRO A 152 14.59 12.06 -13.17
C PRO A 152 14.78 11.06 -12.03
N ALA A 153 14.75 11.52 -10.78
CA ALA A 153 14.91 10.65 -9.62
C ALA A 153 13.70 9.72 -9.42
N TYR A 154 12.49 10.24 -9.67
CA TYR A 154 11.27 9.42 -9.71
C TYR A 154 11.37 8.31 -10.76
N ILE A 155 11.79 8.62 -11.98
CA ILE A 155 11.88 7.64 -13.07
C ILE A 155 12.92 6.55 -12.75
N GLU A 156 14.08 6.93 -12.22
CA GLU A 156 15.09 5.96 -11.80
C GLU A 156 14.59 5.05 -10.68
N TYR A 157 13.91 5.63 -9.67
CA TYR A 157 13.37 4.84 -8.57
C TYR A 157 12.19 3.95 -9.01
N LEU A 158 11.38 4.39 -9.97
CA LEU A 158 10.36 3.57 -10.62
C LEU A 158 10.98 2.36 -11.34
N GLN A 159 12.08 2.56 -12.07
CA GLN A 159 12.80 1.46 -12.73
C GLN A 159 13.34 0.45 -11.72
N TYR A 160 13.95 0.91 -10.63
CA TYR A 160 14.38 0.06 -9.52
C TYR A 160 13.20 -0.71 -8.91
N SER A 161 12.11 -0.01 -8.62
CA SER A 161 10.90 -0.59 -8.01
C SER A 161 10.30 -1.68 -8.90
N ASN A 162 10.24 -1.45 -10.22
CA ASN A 162 9.79 -2.46 -11.18
C ASN A 162 10.67 -3.71 -11.16
N ALA A 163 12.00 -3.54 -11.13
CA ALA A 163 12.93 -4.67 -11.05
C ALA A 163 12.71 -5.49 -9.75
N LYS A 164 12.55 -4.82 -8.61
CA LYS A 164 12.24 -5.48 -7.33
C LYS A 164 10.89 -6.19 -7.35
N LEU A 165 9.85 -5.59 -7.94
CA LEU A 165 8.53 -6.21 -8.04
C LEU A 165 8.55 -7.48 -8.90
N LEU A 166 9.25 -7.45 -10.04
CA LEU A 166 9.43 -8.63 -10.89
C LEU A 166 10.15 -9.75 -10.15
N GLU A 167 11.27 -9.44 -9.47
CA GLU A 167 12.01 -10.41 -8.66
C GLU A 167 11.13 -11.03 -7.56
N LEU A 168 10.30 -10.21 -6.88
CA LEU A 168 9.36 -10.70 -5.86
C LEU A 168 8.32 -11.65 -6.45
N ILE A 169 7.74 -11.30 -7.60
CA ILE A 169 6.75 -12.13 -8.30
C ILE A 169 7.38 -13.45 -8.74
N ASP A 170 8.59 -13.42 -9.31
CA ASP A 170 9.32 -14.63 -9.69
C ASP A 170 9.60 -15.53 -8.48
N HIS A 171 9.96 -14.95 -7.33
CA HIS A 171 10.10 -15.68 -6.08
C HIS A 171 8.79 -16.30 -5.60
N ILE A 172 7.67 -15.59 -5.70
CA ILE A 172 6.35 -16.12 -5.31
C ILE A 172 5.98 -17.30 -6.21
N LEU A 173 6.11 -17.14 -7.53
CA LEU A 173 5.79 -18.18 -8.52
C LEU A 173 6.67 -19.42 -8.33
N LYS A 174 7.99 -19.24 -8.15
CA LYS A 174 8.95 -20.33 -7.95
C LYS A 174 8.68 -21.15 -6.68
N ASN A 175 8.21 -20.51 -5.61
CA ASN A 175 7.98 -21.18 -4.33
C ASN A 175 6.55 -21.69 -4.13
N SER A 176 5.63 -21.39 -5.05
CA SER A 176 4.24 -21.83 -4.97
C SER A 176 4.05 -23.15 -5.71
N LYS A 177 3.77 -24.23 -4.97
CA LYS A 177 3.49 -25.55 -5.57
C LYS A 177 2.25 -25.51 -6.47
N GLU A 178 1.19 -24.90 -5.97
CA GLU A 178 -0.02 -24.60 -6.75
C GLU A 178 0.11 -23.18 -7.32
N PRO A 179 -0.21 -22.94 -8.60
CA PRO A 179 -0.15 -21.61 -9.17
C PRO A 179 -1.04 -20.64 -8.35
N PRO A 180 -0.48 -19.53 -7.84
CA PRO A 180 -1.22 -18.59 -7.00
C PRO A 180 -2.06 -17.61 -7.83
N ILE A 181 -3.05 -16.96 -7.20
CA ILE A 181 -3.61 -15.72 -7.72
C ILE A 181 -2.69 -14.58 -7.26
N ILE A 182 -2.17 -13.79 -8.19
CA ILE A 182 -1.35 -12.60 -7.87
C ILE A 182 -2.07 -11.36 -8.37
N ILE A 183 -2.20 -10.37 -7.50
CA ILE A 183 -2.75 -9.05 -7.84
C ILE A 183 -1.66 -8.03 -7.50
N LEU A 184 -1.15 -7.34 -8.51
CA LEU A 184 -0.29 -6.17 -8.36
C LEU A 184 -1.15 -4.93 -8.63
N MET A 185 -1.28 -4.05 -7.65
CA MET A 185 -2.15 -2.88 -7.74
C MET A 185 -1.46 -1.66 -7.11
N GLY A 186 -1.39 -0.57 -7.87
CA GLY A 186 -1.08 0.75 -7.35
C GLY A 186 -2.30 1.35 -6.65
N ASP A 187 -2.08 2.15 -5.62
CA ASP A 187 -3.15 2.80 -4.85
C ASP A 187 -3.73 4.03 -5.56
N HIS A 188 -2.90 4.76 -6.32
CA HIS A 188 -3.31 5.89 -7.14
C HIS A 188 -2.41 6.12 -8.37
N GLY A 189 -2.84 7.00 -9.28
CA GLY A 189 -2.01 7.48 -10.39
C GLY A 189 -1.04 8.58 -9.96
N PHE A 190 -0.17 9.05 -10.86
CA PHE A 190 0.78 10.10 -10.53
C PHE A 190 0.07 11.44 -10.23
N ARG A 191 0.59 12.23 -9.28
CA ARG A 191 -0.05 13.49 -8.83
C ARG A 191 0.90 14.69 -8.76
N HIS A 192 2.20 14.49 -8.95
CA HIS A 192 3.22 15.53 -8.80
C HIS A 192 3.62 16.11 -10.16
N PHE A 193 2.64 16.41 -11.00
CA PHE A 193 2.89 17.06 -12.28
C PHE A 193 3.30 18.52 -12.06
N THR A 194 4.32 18.98 -12.78
CA THR A 194 4.76 20.39 -12.76
C THR A 194 3.82 21.29 -13.55
N GLU A 195 3.05 20.71 -14.47
CA GLU A 195 2.06 21.38 -15.30
C GLU A 195 0.66 20.88 -14.94
N LYS A 196 -0.36 21.69 -15.24
CA LYS A 196 -1.75 21.29 -15.04
C LYS A 196 -2.10 20.17 -16.02
N VAL A 197 -2.60 19.06 -15.49
CA VAL A 197 -3.08 17.90 -16.28
C VAL A 197 -4.55 17.61 -15.99
N GLU A 198 -5.17 16.75 -16.81
CA GLU A 198 -6.52 16.24 -16.54
C GLU A 198 -6.56 15.40 -15.26
N ASP A 199 -7.61 15.56 -14.44
CA ASP A 199 -7.81 14.81 -13.18
C ASP A 199 -7.69 13.28 -13.34
N LYS A 200 -8.00 12.75 -14.52
CA LYS A 200 -7.96 11.31 -14.81
C LYS A 200 -6.58 10.70 -14.51
N TYR A 201 -5.50 11.45 -14.74
CA TYR A 201 -4.14 10.95 -14.50
C TYR A 201 -3.85 10.65 -13.03
N HIS A 202 -4.57 11.29 -12.10
CA HIS A 202 -4.47 11.01 -10.66
C HIS A 202 -5.08 9.65 -10.27
N PHE A 203 -5.84 9.04 -11.18
CA PHE A 203 -6.55 7.78 -10.99
C PHE A 203 -6.10 6.67 -11.94
N LEU A 204 -5.24 6.97 -12.93
CA LEU A 204 -4.62 5.95 -13.78
C LEU A 204 -3.51 5.24 -12.99
N ASN A 205 -3.88 4.18 -12.28
CA ASN A 205 -3.00 3.34 -11.49
C ASN A 205 -2.74 1.98 -12.18
N LEU A 206 -1.58 1.39 -11.89
CA LEU A 206 -1.24 0.04 -12.37
C LEU A 206 -2.17 -0.99 -11.73
N THR A 207 -2.77 -1.86 -12.53
CA THR A 207 -3.41 -3.10 -12.05
C THR A 207 -3.00 -4.25 -12.97
N SER A 208 -2.39 -5.29 -12.41
CA SER A 208 -1.99 -6.49 -13.15
C SER A 208 -2.37 -7.74 -12.35
N ILE A 209 -2.88 -8.75 -13.05
CA ILE A 209 -3.48 -9.92 -12.43
C ILE A 209 -2.91 -11.17 -13.08
N HIS A 210 -2.45 -12.11 -12.26
CA HIS A 210 -2.10 -13.46 -12.67
C HIS A 210 -3.15 -14.43 -12.14
N LEU A 211 -3.81 -15.16 -13.04
CA LEU A 211 -4.78 -16.20 -12.68
C LEU A 211 -4.27 -17.59 -13.09
N PRO A 212 -4.35 -18.61 -12.21
CA PRO A 212 -3.92 -19.99 -12.49
C PRO A 212 -4.50 -20.58 -13.78
N GLY A 213 -5.77 -20.29 -14.08
CA GLY A 213 -6.46 -20.74 -15.29
C GLY A 213 -6.40 -19.79 -16.49
N LYS A 214 -5.69 -18.65 -16.37
CA LYS A 214 -5.55 -17.61 -17.41
C LYS A 214 -6.86 -17.13 -18.06
N ASN A 215 -8.01 -17.30 -17.39
CA ASN A 215 -9.29 -16.79 -17.87
C ASN A 215 -9.50 -15.35 -17.38
N TYR A 216 -9.21 -14.39 -18.25
CA TYR A 216 -9.30 -12.95 -18.01
C TYR A 216 -10.55 -12.29 -18.61
N GLU A 217 -11.55 -13.05 -19.06
CA GLU A 217 -12.82 -12.46 -19.51
C GLU A 217 -13.37 -11.44 -18.49
N ASN A 218 -14.13 -10.44 -18.92
CA ASN A 218 -14.67 -9.37 -18.07
C ASN A 218 -13.64 -8.56 -17.25
N ILE A 219 -12.34 -8.87 -17.29
CA ILE A 219 -11.24 -8.03 -16.80
C ILE A 219 -10.76 -7.23 -18.00
N ASN A 220 -10.89 -5.90 -17.94
CA ASN A 220 -10.49 -5.01 -19.01
C ASN A 220 -9.85 -3.74 -18.46
N ASP A 221 -9.16 -3.00 -19.34
CA ASP A 221 -8.37 -1.83 -18.98
C ASP A 221 -9.20 -0.64 -18.49
N SER A 222 -10.52 -0.65 -18.71
CA SER A 222 -11.43 0.41 -18.23
C SER A 222 -12.01 0.11 -16.83
N MET A 223 -11.68 -1.04 -16.23
CA MET A 223 -12.23 -1.43 -14.94
C MET A 223 -11.66 -0.63 -13.78
N SER A 224 -12.54 -0.08 -12.93
CA SER A 224 -12.14 0.48 -11.64
C SER A 224 -11.77 -0.62 -10.63
N GLY A 225 -10.82 -0.30 -9.74
CA GLY A 225 -10.50 -1.11 -8.56
C GLY A 225 -11.71 -1.41 -7.65
N VAL A 226 -12.82 -0.68 -7.79
CA VAL A 226 -14.12 -0.96 -7.11
C VAL A 226 -14.62 -2.40 -7.35
N ASN A 227 -14.42 -2.92 -8.56
CA ASN A 227 -14.94 -4.22 -8.98
C ASN A 227 -13.89 -5.33 -9.04
N LEU A 228 -12.61 -5.02 -8.85
CA LEU A 228 -11.49 -5.97 -8.97
C LEU A 228 -11.72 -7.26 -8.16
N PHE A 229 -11.95 -7.14 -6.85
CA PHE A 229 -12.20 -8.32 -6.02
C PHE A 229 -13.54 -9.00 -6.31
N ARG A 230 -14.55 -8.28 -6.80
CA ARG A 230 -15.84 -8.91 -7.17
C ARG A 230 -15.65 -9.86 -8.33
N VAL A 231 -14.94 -9.41 -9.36
CA VAL A 231 -14.66 -10.19 -10.56
C VAL A 231 -13.81 -11.41 -10.21
N ILE A 232 -12.76 -11.23 -9.39
CA ILE A 232 -11.90 -12.34 -8.95
C ILE A 232 -12.69 -13.35 -8.10
N LEU A 233 -13.49 -12.90 -7.14
CA LEU A 233 -14.28 -13.78 -6.28
C LEU A 233 -15.38 -14.53 -7.06
N ASN A 234 -16.04 -13.87 -8.00
CA ASN A 234 -17.05 -14.52 -8.83
C ASN A 234 -16.42 -15.63 -9.68
N ARG A 235 -15.23 -15.38 -10.24
CA ARG A 235 -14.52 -16.33 -11.12
C ARG A 235 -13.85 -17.47 -10.37
N GLN A 236 -13.03 -17.14 -9.38
CA GLN A 236 -12.14 -18.11 -8.73
C GLN A 236 -12.78 -18.77 -7.52
N PHE A 237 -13.84 -18.17 -6.97
CA PHE A 237 -14.50 -18.64 -5.74
C PHE A 237 -16.00 -18.86 -5.89
N LYS A 238 -16.52 -18.86 -7.13
CA LYS A 238 -17.94 -19.10 -7.47
C LYS A 238 -18.90 -18.22 -6.67
N GLN A 239 -18.48 -16.99 -6.39
CA GLN A 239 -19.35 -16.01 -5.74
C GLN A 239 -20.29 -15.36 -6.78
N ASN A 240 -21.38 -14.77 -6.31
CA ASN A 240 -22.36 -14.06 -7.15
C ASN A 240 -22.50 -12.60 -6.70
N LEU A 241 -21.36 -11.91 -6.57
CA LEU A 241 -21.33 -10.52 -6.13
C LEU A 241 -21.77 -9.59 -7.28
N PRO A 242 -22.77 -8.71 -7.06
CA PRO A 242 -23.16 -7.74 -8.07
C PRO A 242 -22.04 -6.72 -8.27
N TYR A 243 -21.82 -6.32 -9.53
CA TYR A 243 -20.91 -5.24 -9.87
C TYR A 243 -21.50 -3.90 -9.45
N LEU A 244 -20.62 -3.02 -8.96
CA LEU A 244 -20.97 -1.67 -8.57
C LEU A 244 -20.63 -0.71 -9.70
N LYS A 245 -21.22 0.49 -9.66
CA LYS A 245 -20.81 1.57 -10.55
C LYS A 245 -19.35 1.96 -10.25
N ASP A 246 -18.55 2.06 -11.29
CA ASP A 246 -17.18 2.54 -11.19
C ASP A 246 -17.15 3.96 -10.62
N SER A 247 -16.15 4.23 -9.78
CA SER A 247 -16.02 5.53 -9.12
C SER A 247 -14.58 5.84 -8.73
N THR A 248 -14.28 7.13 -8.68
CA THR A 248 -13.01 7.70 -8.23
C THR A 248 -13.28 8.75 -7.14
N SER A 249 -12.39 8.87 -6.16
CA SER A 249 -12.53 9.82 -5.07
C SER A 249 -11.17 10.35 -4.64
N TYR A 250 -11.10 11.65 -4.38
CA TYR A 250 -9.99 12.26 -3.66
C TYR A 250 -10.26 12.13 -2.16
N LEU A 251 -9.26 11.67 -1.41
CA LEU A 251 -9.27 11.68 0.06
C LEU A 251 -8.50 12.93 0.52
N ASN A 252 -9.18 13.84 1.21
CA ASN A 252 -8.55 15.01 1.82
C ASN A 252 -8.44 14.79 3.33
N ASP A 253 -7.26 15.05 3.87
CA ASP A 253 -6.90 14.91 5.30
C ASP A 253 -7.26 16.14 6.15
#